data_AF-A0A366WGY0-F1
#
_entry.id   AF-A0A366WGY0-F1
#
_cell.length_a   1.000
_cell.length_b   1.000
_cell.length_c   1.000
_cell.angle_alpha   90.00
_cell.angle_beta   90.00
_cell.angle_gamma   90.00
#
_symmetry.space_group_name_H-M   'P 1'
#
loop_
_entity.id
_entity.type
_entity.pdbx_description
1 polymer ?
#
loop_
_entity_poly.entity_id
_entity_poly.type
_entity_poly.pdbx_seq_one_letter_code
_entity_poly.pdbx_strand_id
1 'polypeptide(L)'
;YDWYNIQNMTYTYSEHVVNWGIAGVHHLFSIFFAMLYCVLAERCPKITLWQGVGFGILLTILFHGITLPVFGWAPAIWGLPINELVSETLGHILWMWVIEVFRQYMMKKT
;
A
#
# COMPACT_ATOMS: atom_id res chain seq x y z
N TYR A 1 -18.39 -0.23 -23.65
CA TYR A 1 -17.16 0.32 -23.07
C TYR A 1 -17.08 -0.10 -21.62
N ASP A 2 -16.18 -1.03 -21.28
CA ASP A 2 -15.94 -1.50 -19.92
C ASP A 2 -15.06 -0.52 -19.14
N TRP A 3 -15.63 0.63 -18.81
CA TRP A 3 -14.95 1.70 -18.05
C TRP A 3 -14.55 1.28 -16.62
N TYR A 4 -15.04 0.13 -16.15
CA TYR A 4 -14.72 -0.44 -14.83
C TYR A 4 -13.41 -1.23 -14.78
N ASN A 5 -12.81 -1.57 -15.93
CA ASN A 5 -11.58 -2.35 -15.91
C ASN A 5 -10.36 -1.43 -15.67
N ILE A 6 -9.99 -1.30 -14.41
CA ILE A 6 -8.86 -0.45 -13.96
C ILE A 6 -7.51 -0.83 -14.59
N GLN A 7 -7.36 -2.06 -15.08
CA GLN A 7 -6.13 -2.48 -15.77
C GLN A 7 -5.96 -1.81 -17.14
N ASN A 8 -7.05 -1.33 -17.72
CA ASN A 8 -7.05 -0.65 -19.03
C ASN A 8 -7.08 0.88 -18.91
N MET A 9 -7.02 1.42 -17.69
CA MET A 9 -6.97 2.87 -17.44
C MET A 9 -5.54 3.37 -17.64
N THR A 10 -5.09 3.33 -18.89
CA THR A 10 -3.71 3.64 -19.29
C THR A 10 -3.64 4.85 -20.24
N TYR A 11 -2.52 5.56 -20.20
CA TYR A 11 -2.13 6.57 -21.19
C TYR A 11 -0.62 6.47 -21.46
N THR A 12 -0.16 6.97 -22.60
CA THR A 12 1.28 6.99 -22.92
C THR A 12 1.87 8.37 -22.61
N TYR A 13 2.95 8.40 -21.83
CA TYR A 13 3.72 9.60 -21.52
C TYR A 13 5.21 9.31 -21.66
N SER A 14 5.90 10.12 -22.48
CA SER A 14 7.33 9.93 -22.79
C SER A 14 7.67 8.49 -23.17
N GLU A 15 6.88 7.90 -24.09
CA GLU A 15 7.02 6.51 -24.56
C GLU A 15 6.76 5.41 -23.51
N HIS A 16 6.39 5.77 -22.28
CA HIS A 16 6.01 4.83 -21.24
C HIS A 16 4.49 4.72 -21.10
N VAL A 17 3.99 3.49 -20.97
CA VAL A 17 2.59 3.23 -20.63
C VAL A 17 2.41 3.44 -19.14
N VAL A 18 1.54 4.40 -18.77
CA VAL A 18 1.20 4.73 -17.39
C VAL A 18 -0.21 4.24 -17.10
N ASN A 19 -0.36 3.31 -16.16
CA ASN A 19 -1.67 2.94 -15.64
C ASN A 19 -2.07 3.85 -14.48
N TRP A 20 -2.93 4.83 -14.77
CA TRP A 20 -3.36 5.80 -13.76
C TRP A 20 -4.45 5.26 -12.84
N GLY A 21 -5.23 4.25 -13.27
CA GLY A 21 -6.24 3.62 -12.43
C GLY A 21 -5.63 2.86 -11.26
N ILE A 22 -4.67 1.98 -11.54
CA ILE A 22 -3.91 1.22 -10.54
C ILE A 22 -3.08 2.17 -9.68
N ALA A 23 -2.40 3.16 -10.29
CA ALA A 23 -1.67 4.17 -9.53
C ALA A 23 -2.60 4.94 -8.57
N GLY A 24 -3.79 5.33 -9.03
CA GLY A 24 -4.80 6.00 -8.22
C GLY A 24 -5.22 5.18 -7.00
N VAL A 25 -5.45 3.87 -7.18
CA VAL A 25 -5.73 2.94 -6.07
C VAL A 25 -4.59 2.97 -5.04
N HIS A 26 -3.33 2.85 -5.48
CA HIS A 26 -2.18 2.86 -4.57
C HIS A 26 -2.05 4.18 -3.79
N HIS A 27 -2.28 5.32 -4.43
CA HIS A 27 -2.18 6.64 -3.78
C HIS A 27 -3.31 6.86 -2.76
N LEU A 28 -4.55 6.54 -3.12
CA LEU A 28 -5.69 6.69 -2.21
C LEU A 28 -5.61 5.72 -1.03
N PHE A 29 -5.23 4.47 -1.31
CA PHE A 29 -4.92 3.48 -0.28
C PHE A 29 -3.87 4.02 0.68
N SER A 30 -2.77 4.55 0.15
CA SER A 30 -1.67 5.13 0.92
C SER A 30 -2.13 6.26 1.84
N ILE A 31 -2.94 7.20 1.35
CA ILE A 31 -3.44 8.32 2.14
C ILE A 31 -4.35 7.82 3.26
N PHE A 32 -5.32 6.95 2.92
CA PHE A 32 -6.26 6.42 3.90
C PHE A 32 -5.55 5.65 5.02
N PHE A 33 -4.65 4.73 4.67
CA PHE A 33 -3.95 3.90 5.65
C PHE A 33 -2.89 4.67 6.44
N ALA A 34 -2.30 5.74 5.89
CA ALA A 34 -1.45 6.65 6.67
C ALA A 34 -2.24 7.33 7.79
N MET A 35 -3.41 7.90 7.47
CA MET A 35 -4.27 8.55 8.46
C MET A 35 -4.76 7.55 9.52
N LEU A 36 -5.24 6.38 9.07
CA LEU A 36 -5.67 5.30 9.97
C LEU A 36 -4.53 4.87 10.90
N TYR A 37 -3.34 4.64 10.35
CA TYR A 37 -2.16 4.25 11.11
C TYR A 37 -1.81 5.29 12.17
N CYS A 38 -1.82 6.58 11.84
CA CYS A 38 -1.54 7.66 12.81
C CYS A 38 -2.55 7.65 13.97
N VAL A 39 -3.85 7.54 13.69
CA VAL A 39 -4.90 7.46 14.72
C VAL A 39 -4.74 6.21 15.58
N LEU A 40 -4.47 5.05 14.96
CA LEU A 40 -4.27 3.79 15.69
C LEU A 40 -3.00 3.83 16.55
N ALA A 41 -1.92 4.44 16.07
CA ALA A 41 -0.66 4.55 16.80
C ALA A 41 -0.78 5.38 18.09
N GLU A 42 -1.69 6.37 18.12
CA GLU A 42 -1.98 7.14 19.34
C GLU A 42 -2.70 6.30 20.42
N ARG A 43 -3.49 5.30 20.00
CA ARG A 43 -4.29 4.47 20.93
C ARG A 43 -3.61 3.16 21.29
N CYS A 44 -2.78 2.62 20.40
CA CYS A 44 -2.11 1.36 20.57
C CYS A 44 -0.65 1.47 20.09
N PRO A 45 0.32 1.73 21.00
CA PRO A 45 1.73 1.84 20.63
C PRO A 45 2.31 0.59 19.95
N LYS A 46 1.70 -0.59 20.10
CA LYS A 46 2.11 -1.81 19.40
C LYS A 46 1.98 -1.70 17.88
N ILE A 47 1.14 -0.80 17.37
CA ILE A 47 0.98 -0.53 15.94
C ILE A 47 2.28 0.00 15.32
N THR A 48 3.12 0.68 16.11
CA THR A 48 4.39 1.24 15.63
C THR A 48 5.55 0.24 15.66
N LEU A 49 5.26 -1.06 15.77
CA LEU A 49 6.25 -2.13 15.82
C LEU A 49 7.25 -2.02 14.66
N TRP A 50 8.54 -2.10 14.99
CA TRP A 50 9.65 -1.99 14.05
C TRP A 50 9.55 -0.75 13.15
N GLN A 51 9.16 0.38 13.75
CA GLN A 51 8.93 1.64 13.02
C GLN A 51 7.89 1.48 11.90
N GLY A 52 6.74 0.86 12.19
CA GLY A 52 5.65 0.71 11.23
C GLY A 52 5.81 -0.44 10.22
N VAL A 53 6.97 -1.09 10.16
CA VAL A 53 7.21 -2.25 9.29
C VAL A 53 6.22 -3.38 9.56
N GLY A 54 5.91 -3.66 10.83
CA GLY A 54 4.93 -4.69 11.19
C GLY A 54 3.54 -4.41 10.62
N PHE A 55 3.13 -3.13 10.57
CA PHE A 55 1.88 -2.71 9.97
C PHE A 55 1.89 -2.85 8.44
N GLY A 56 3.02 -2.52 7.80
CA GLY A 56 3.20 -2.74 6.36
C GLY A 56 3.03 -4.21 5.97
N ILE A 57 3.66 -5.13 6.71
CA ILE A 57 3.49 -6.58 6.49
C ILE A 57 2.03 -7.00 6.68
N LEU A 58 1.35 -6.47 7.70
CA LEU A 58 -0.05 -6.75 7.94
C LEU A 58 -0.93 -6.31 6.75
N LEU A 59 -0.70 -5.12 6.18
CA LEU A 59 -1.43 -4.67 4.98
C LEU A 59 -1.14 -5.55 3.77
N THR A 60 0.11 -5.93 3.54
CA THR A 60 0.48 -6.85 2.46
C THR A 60 -0.30 -8.16 2.56
N ILE A 61 -0.35 -8.79 3.74
CA ILE A 61 -1.10 -10.03 3.96
C ILE A 61 -2.60 -9.79 3.79
N LEU A 62 -3.14 -8.73 4.40
CA LEU A 62 -4.57 -8.43 4.37
C LEU A 62 -5.08 -8.19 2.94
N PHE A 63 -4.33 -7.45 2.13
CA PHE A 63 -4.77 -7.09 0.79
C PHE A 63 -4.31 -8.09 -0.27
N HIS A 64 -3.01 -8.34 -0.39
CA HIS A 64 -2.48 -9.21 -1.45
C HIS A 64 -2.54 -10.70 -1.07
N GLY A 65 -2.62 -11.04 0.22
CA GLY A 65 -2.85 -12.41 0.66
C GLY A 65 -4.32 -12.81 0.71
N ILE A 66 -5.23 -11.89 1.04
CA ILE A 66 -6.63 -12.21 1.36
C ILE A 66 -7.63 -11.42 0.51
N THR A 67 -7.66 -10.10 0.62
CA THR A 67 -8.74 -9.28 0.05
C THR A 67 -8.78 -9.36 -1.47
N LEU A 68 -7.69 -9.00 -2.15
CA LEU A 68 -7.66 -9.00 -3.62
C LEU A 68 -7.93 -10.41 -4.21
N PRO A 69 -7.37 -11.50 -3.65
CA PRO A 69 -7.68 -12.85 -4.13
C PRO A 69 -9.13 -13.28 -3.89
N VAL A 70 -9.69 -12.99 -2.70
CA VAL A 70 -11.08 -13.36 -2.37
C VAL A 70 -12.09 -12.69 -3.30
N PHE A 71 -11.82 -11.45 -3.70
CA PHE A 71 -12.67 -10.71 -4.65
C PHE A 71 -12.29 -10.94 -6.12
N GLY A 72 -11.27 -11.76 -6.41
CA GLY A 72 -10.82 -12.05 -7.78
C GLY A 72 -10.22 -10.85 -8.51
N TRP A 73 -9.70 -9.85 -7.80
CA TRP A 73 -9.09 -8.64 -8.38
C TRP A 73 -7.62 -8.81 -8.72
N ALA A 74 -6.92 -9.69 -8.00
CA ALA A 74 -5.53 -10.08 -8.27
C ALA A 74 -5.30 -11.50 -7.74
N PRO A 75 -4.34 -12.27 -8.30
CA PRO A 75 -3.93 -13.52 -7.68
C PRO A 75 -3.34 -13.27 -6.29
N ALA A 76 -3.31 -14.30 -5.45
CA ALA A 76 -2.67 -14.22 -4.15
C ALA A 76 -1.18 -13.92 -4.28
N ILE A 77 -0.62 -13.26 -3.27
CA ILE A 77 0.75 -12.74 -3.29
C ILE A 77 1.81 -13.80 -3.61
N TRP A 78 1.61 -15.05 -3.20
CA TRP A 78 2.50 -16.19 -3.50
C TRP A 78 2.37 -16.74 -4.92
N GLY A 79 1.39 -16.26 -5.69
CA GLY A 79 1.20 -16.56 -7.11
C GLY A 79 1.66 -15.42 -8.04
N LEU A 80 2.19 -14.32 -7.49
CA LEU A 80 2.68 -13.19 -8.29
C LEU A 80 4.08 -13.47 -8.87
N PRO A 81 4.42 -12.88 -10.03
CA PRO A 81 5.80 -12.76 -10.48
C PRO A 81 6.70 -12.16 -9.39
N ILE A 82 7.97 -12.59 -9.32
CA ILE A 82 8.88 -12.20 -8.24
C ILE A 82 9.06 -10.68 -8.11
N ASN A 83 9.06 -9.96 -9.24
CA ASN A 83 9.14 -8.51 -9.28
C ASN A 83 7.91 -7.85 -8.63
N GLU A 84 6.72 -8.39 -8.87
CA GLU A 84 5.47 -7.90 -8.27
C GLU A 84 5.40 -8.27 -6.78
N LEU A 85 5.74 -9.51 -6.42
CA LEU A 85 5.87 -9.92 -5.02
C LEU A 85 6.77 -8.96 -4.22
N VAL A 86 7.93 -8.62 -4.80
CA VAL A 86 8.89 -7.71 -4.19
C VAL A 86 8.33 -6.29 -4.14
N SER A 87 7.74 -5.77 -5.21
CA SER A 87 7.21 -4.41 -5.23
C SER A 87 6.04 -4.22 -4.26
N GLU A 88 5.10 -5.17 -4.21
CA GLU A 88 3.94 -5.11 -3.31
C GLU A 88 4.37 -5.22 -1.84
N THR A 89 5.34 -6.09 -1.54
CA THR A 89 5.79 -6.29 -0.16
C THR A 89 6.67 -5.15 0.32
N LEU A 90 7.73 -4.81 -0.44
CA LEU A 90 8.65 -3.75 -0.06
C LEU A 90 7.99 -2.37 -0.16
N GLY A 91 7.04 -2.18 -1.07
CA GLY A 91 6.24 -0.97 -1.19
C GLY A 91 5.51 -0.66 0.12
N HIS A 92 4.73 -1.60 0.65
CA HIS A 92 4.04 -1.41 1.93
C HIS A 92 5.01 -1.22 3.10
N ILE A 93 6.08 -2.02 3.17
CA ILE A 93 7.06 -1.91 4.26
C ILE A 93 7.74 -0.54 4.27
N LEU A 94 8.30 -0.13 3.13
CA LEU A 94 9.02 1.13 3.01
C LEU A 94 8.07 2.32 3.24
N TRP A 95 6.86 2.26 2.69
CA TRP A 95 5.89 3.33 2.85
C TRP A 95 5.44 3.50 4.30
N MET A 96 5.12 2.41 4.99
CA MET A 96 4.76 2.48 6.41
C MET A 96 5.91 2.93 7.29
N TRP A 97 7.14 2.52 6.96
CA TRP A 97 8.34 3.00 7.63
C TRP A 97 8.53 4.51 7.50
N VAL A 98 8.40 5.04 6.28
CA VAL A 98 8.48 6.48 6.01
C VAL A 98 7.40 7.24 6.79
N ILE A 99 6.15 6.77 6.77
CA ILE A 99 5.05 7.38 7.54
C ILE A 99 5.40 7.45 9.03
N GLU A 100 5.90 6.37 9.61
CA GLU A 100 6.25 6.34 11.03
C GLU A 100 7.40 7.29 11.37
N VAL A 101 8.43 7.37 10.53
CA VAL A 101 9.53 8.33 10.69
C VAL A 101 9.00 9.76 10.74
N PHE A 102 8.15 10.15 9.78
CA PHE A 102 7.57 11.49 9.75
C PHE A 102 6.60 11.73 10.91
N ARG A 103 5.75 10.76 11.26
CA ARG A 103 4.83 10.85 12.40
C ARG A 103 5.60 11.10 13.70
N GLN A 104 6.64 10.32 13.98
CA GLN A 104 7.48 10.53 15.16
C GLN A 104 8.19 11.89 15.14
N TYR A 105 8.71 12.31 13.98
CA TYR A 105 9.34 13.61 13.84
C TYR A 105 8.37 14.76 14.16
N MET A 106 7.13 14.67 13.69
CA MET A 106 6.09 15.67 13.96
C MET A 106 5.66 15.67 15.43
N MET A 107 5.54 14.50 16.07
CA MET A 107 5.16 14.41 17.49
C MET A 107 6.25 14.85 18.46
N LYS A 108 7.53 14.74 18.09
CA LYS A 108 8.65 15.22 18.93
C LYS A 108 8.77 16.74 18.97
N LYS A 109 8.05 17.45 18.10
CA LYS A 109 8.09 18.91 17.96
C LYS A 109 7.05 19.65 18.79
N THR A 110 6.26 18.92 19.57
CA THR A 110 5.25 19.41 20.53
C THR A 110 5.65 19.02 21.94
#